data_AF-A0A1I7TX94-F1
#
_entry.id   AF-A0A1I7TX94-F1
#
_cell.length_a   1.000
_cell.length_b   1.000
_cell.length_c   1.000
_cell.angle_alpha   90.00
_cell.angle_beta   90.00
_cell.angle_gamma   90.00
#
_symmetry.space_group_name_H-M   'P 1'
#
loop_
_entity.id
_entity.type
_entity.pdbx_description
1 polymer ?
#
loop_
_entity_poly.entity_id
_entity_poly.type
_entity_poly.pdbx_seq_one_letter_code
_entity_poly.pdbx_strand_id
1 'polypeptide(L)'
;MSNDLINAVNEQAKAMAVTWQLKTITDQAARRMRQPPPRKPICGFCSRDHPTTQCRNVPQKDKKAMAINKRVCILCCGRANHHPAKCGALRQRNVLCTRRECGRRIDLHHTTMCPLPEPTGHSSRPIEPNATSFQSKPNTETKNHEEIDEIDEMII
;
A
#
# COMPACT_ATOMS: atom_id res chain seq x y z
N MET A 1 -20.70 -41.85 27.05
CA MET A 1 -21.00 -41.89 25.60
C MET A 1 -21.17 -40.50 24.95
N SER A 2 -21.18 -39.40 25.72
CA SER A 2 -21.32 -38.03 25.19
C SER A 2 -20.02 -37.44 24.65
N ASN A 3 -18.89 -37.69 25.31
CA ASN A 3 -17.59 -37.07 24.94
C ASN A 3 -17.01 -37.61 23.62
N ASP A 4 -17.21 -38.89 23.30
CA ASP A 4 -16.68 -39.48 22.06
C ASP A 4 -17.42 -38.93 20.82
N LEU A 5 -18.73 -38.69 20.95
CA LEU A 5 -19.52 -38.05 19.89
C LEU A 5 -19.09 -36.60 19.67
N ILE A 6 -18.83 -35.85 20.74
CA ILE A 6 -18.35 -34.46 20.66
C ILE A 6 -16.97 -34.42 19.99
N ASN A 7 -16.07 -35.34 20.35
CA ASN A 7 -14.74 -35.42 19.74
C ASN A 7 -14.81 -35.74 18.24
N ALA A 8 -15.68 -36.68 17.84
CA ALA A 8 -15.89 -37.02 16.44
C ALA A 8 -16.44 -35.83 15.63
N VAL A 9 -17.41 -35.08 16.18
CA VAL A 9 -17.94 -33.87 15.54
C VAL A 9 -16.86 -32.79 15.41
N ASN A 10 -16.05 -32.59 16.45
CA ASN A 10 -14.95 -31.62 16.42
C ASN A 10 -13.87 -32.00 15.41
N GLU A 11 -13.54 -33.28 15.30
CA GLU A 11 -12.59 -33.77 14.31
C GLU A 11 -13.11 -33.60 12.88
N GLN A 12 -14.39 -33.92 12.66
CA GLN A 12 -15.05 -33.67 11.37
C GLN A 12 -15.10 -32.17 11.04
N ALA A 13 -15.40 -31.30 12.02
CA ALA A 13 -15.41 -29.86 11.82
C ALA A 13 -14.01 -29.32 11.46
N LYS A 14 -12.95 -29.82 12.10
CA LYS A 14 -11.56 -29.47 11.75
C LYS A 14 -11.21 -29.93 10.34
N ALA A 15 -11.57 -31.15 9.96
CA ALA A 15 -11.36 -31.66 8.59
C ALA A 15 -12.09 -30.80 7.54
N MET A 16 -13.34 -30.40 7.83
CA MET A 16 -14.10 -29.50 6.97
C MET A 16 -13.48 -28.09 6.89
N ALA A 17 -12.95 -27.56 8.00
CA ALA A 17 -12.26 -26.27 8.00
C ALA A 17 -10.99 -26.30 7.14
N VAL A 18 -10.18 -27.36 7.25
CA VAL A 18 -8.96 -27.55 6.44
C VAL A 18 -9.31 -27.66 4.96
N THR A 19 -10.30 -28.48 4.62
CA THR A 19 -10.74 -28.63 3.21
C THR A 19 -11.28 -27.33 2.63
N TRP A 20 -12.00 -26.53 3.42
CA TRP A 20 -12.47 -25.22 3.00
C TRP A 20 -11.31 -24.23 2.76
N GLN A 21 -10.32 -24.21 3.65
CA GLN A 21 -9.12 -23.39 3.49
C GLN A 21 -8.35 -23.78 2.22
N LEU A 22 -8.13 -25.08 2.01
CA LEU A 22 -7.46 -25.60 0.80
C LEU A 22 -8.23 -25.19 -0.45
N LYS A 23 -9.55 -25.39 -0.49
CA LYS A 23 -10.40 -24.93 -1.60
C LYS A 23 -10.25 -23.44 -1.86
N THR A 24 -10.26 -22.61 -0.81
CA THR A 24 -10.14 -21.16 -0.93
C THR A 24 -8.80 -20.76 -1.56
N ILE A 25 -7.71 -21.40 -1.15
CA ILE A 25 -6.36 -21.20 -1.69
C ILE A 25 -6.32 -21.65 -3.16
N THR A 26 -6.83 -22.85 -3.46
CA THR A 26 -6.86 -23.40 -4.81
C THR A 26 -7.69 -22.53 -5.75
N ASP A 27 -8.87 -22.09 -5.33
CA ASP A 27 -9.73 -21.19 -6.09
C ASP A 27 -9.06 -19.84 -6.33
N GLN A 28 -8.33 -19.30 -5.33
CA GLN A 28 -7.56 -18.07 -5.48
C GLN A 28 -6.41 -18.24 -6.48
N ALA A 29 -5.67 -19.35 -6.41
CA ALA A 29 -4.60 -19.66 -7.35
C ALA A 29 -5.14 -19.84 -8.77
N ALA A 30 -6.22 -20.59 -8.95
CA ALA A 30 -6.89 -20.78 -10.23
C ALA A 30 -7.37 -19.45 -10.82
N ARG A 31 -7.95 -18.56 -10.00
CA ARG A 31 -8.33 -17.21 -10.43
C ARG A 31 -7.12 -16.41 -10.91
N ARG A 32 -6.00 -16.42 -10.17
CA ARG A 32 -4.76 -15.72 -10.56
C ARG A 32 -4.19 -16.28 -11.87
N MET A 33 -4.20 -17.60 -12.06
CA MET A 33 -3.72 -18.22 -13.31
C MET A 33 -4.62 -17.88 -14.52
N ARG A 34 -5.92 -17.64 -14.29
CA ARG A 34 -6.85 -17.20 -15.34
C ARG A 34 -6.81 -15.70 -15.59
N GLN A 35 -6.11 -14.91 -14.77
CA GLN A 35 -6.02 -13.47 -15.03
C GLN A 35 -5.16 -13.22 -16.26
N PRO A 36 -5.62 -12.41 -17.23
CA PRO A 36 -4.77 -11.98 -18.32
C PRO A 36 -3.58 -11.20 -17.75
N PRO A 37 -2.39 -11.30 -18.37
CA PRO A 37 -1.23 -10.57 -17.90
C PRO A 37 -1.54 -9.06 -17.84
N PRO A 38 -1.00 -8.34 -16.84
CA PRO A 38 -1.21 -6.91 -16.74
C PRO A 38 -0.72 -6.23 -18.02
N ARG A 39 -1.54 -5.32 -18.57
CA ARG A 39 -1.16 -4.55 -19.75
C ARG A 39 0.07 -3.70 -19.42
N LYS A 40 1.05 -3.69 -20.32
CA LYS A 40 2.23 -2.83 -20.18
C LYS A 40 1.80 -1.35 -20.08
N PRO A 41 2.39 -0.55 -19.18
CA PRO A 41 2.05 0.86 -19.06
C PRO A 41 2.53 1.62 -20.30
N ILE A 42 1.60 2.32 -20.95
CA ILE A 42 1.90 3.20 -22.08
C ILE A 42 2.01 4.63 -21.57
N CYS A 43 3.06 5.33 -21.96
CA CYS A 43 3.30 6.71 -21.56
C CYS A 43 2.26 7.65 -22.19
N GLY A 44 1.55 8.42 -21.36
CA GLY A 44 0.58 9.41 -21.84
C GLY A 44 1.20 10.57 -22.65
N PHE A 45 2.53 10.72 -22.62
CA PHE A 45 3.24 11.78 -23.32
C PHE A 45 3.86 11.36 -24.64
N CYS A 46 4.56 10.23 -24.69
CA CYS A 46 5.28 9.80 -25.90
C CYS A 46 4.80 8.46 -26.46
N SER A 47 3.77 7.86 -25.85
CA SER A 47 3.17 6.58 -26.27
C SER A 47 4.13 5.39 -26.33
N ARG A 48 5.28 5.47 -25.65
CA ARG A 48 6.24 4.36 -25.50
C ARG A 48 5.94 3.51 -24.26
N ASP A 49 6.59 2.36 -24.19
CA ASP A 49 6.48 1.37 -23.10
C ASP A 49 7.20 1.82 -21.82
N HIS A 50 6.65 2.83 -21.15
CA HIS A 50 7.08 3.26 -19.81
C HIS A 50 5.97 4.06 -19.12
N PRO A 51 5.96 4.15 -17.78
CA PRO A 51 5.01 4.99 -17.07
C PRO A 51 5.26 6.48 -17.35
N THR A 52 4.20 7.27 -17.46
CA THR A 52 4.25 8.72 -17.76
C THR A 52 5.17 9.50 -16.81
N THR A 53 5.28 9.06 -15.55
CA THR A 53 6.15 9.65 -14.53
C THR A 53 7.63 9.62 -14.92
N GLN A 54 8.07 8.59 -15.63
CA GLN A 54 9.47 8.36 -16.01
C GLN A 54 9.79 8.83 -17.44
N CYS A 55 8.89 9.56 -18.08
CA CYS A 55 9.10 10.05 -19.44
C CYS A 55 10.28 11.04 -19.50
N ARG A 56 11.34 10.66 -20.21
CA ARG A 56 12.49 11.52 -20.55
C ARG A 56 12.42 12.13 -21.95
N ASN A 57 11.50 11.64 -22.79
CA ASN A 57 11.36 12.11 -24.17
C ASN A 57 10.77 13.52 -24.28
N VAL A 58 10.04 13.96 -23.25
CA VAL A 58 9.43 15.29 -23.20
C VAL A 58 10.15 16.11 -22.13
N PRO A 59 10.66 17.30 -22.45
CA PRO A 59 11.35 18.15 -21.49
C PRO A 59 10.38 18.61 -20.38
N GLN A 60 10.87 18.71 -19.15
CA GLN A 60 10.05 19.00 -17.97
C GLN A 60 9.20 20.27 -18.11
N LYS A 61 9.78 21.33 -18.70
CA LYS A 61 9.08 22.60 -18.99
C LYS A 61 7.80 22.44 -19.80
N ASP A 62 7.75 21.49 -20.74
CA ASP A 62 6.65 21.33 -21.68
C ASP A 62 5.64 20.27 -21.20
N LYS A 63 5.99 19.47 -20.19
CA LYS A 63 5.14 18.37 -19.70
C LYS A 63 3.80 18.86 -19.17
N LYS A 64 3.75 20.01 -18.49
CA LYS A 64 2.52 20.57 -17.95
C LYS A 64 1.55 20.98 -19.06
N ALA A 65 2.03 21.69 -20.08
CA ALA A 65 1.24 22.06 -21.25
C ALA A 65 0.78 20.81 -22.03
N MET A 66 1.68 19.84 -22.20
CA MET A 66 1.35 18.59 -22.87
C MET A 66 0.31 17.75 -22.09
N ALA A 67 0.33 17.80 -20.76
CA ALA A 67 -0.63 17.09 -19.93
C ALA A 67 -2.05 17.59 -20.15
N ILE A 68 -2.23 18.90 -20.30
CA ILE A 68 -3.53 19.50 -20.64
C ILE A 68 -4.00 19.00 -22.01
N ASN A 69 -3.13 19.10 -23.02
CA ASN A 69 -3.46 18.71 -24.40
C ASN A 69 -3.78 17.22 -24.54
N LYS A 70 -3.04 16.35 -23.85
CA LYS A 70 -3.20 14.89 -23.92
C LYS A 70 -4.15 14.31 -22.87
N ARG A 71 -4.87 15.16 -22.14
CA ARG A 71 -5.77 14.76 -21.04
C ARG A 71 -5.07 13.80 -20.06
N VAL A 72 -3.91 14.22 -19.59
CA VAL A 72 -3.13 13.58 -18.52
C VAL A 72 -3.30 14.40 -17.25
N CYS A 73 -3.58 13.75 -16.12
CA CYS A 73 -3.73 14.44 -14.85
C CYS A 73 -2.37 14.94 -14.38
N ILE A 74 -2.28 16.24 -14.10
CA ILE A 74 -1.04 16.89 -13.63
C ILE A 74 -0.60 16.42 -12.23
N LEU A 75 -1.50 15.80 -11.45
CA LEU A 75 -1.23 15.35 -10.08
C LEU A 75 -0.76 13.90 -10.01
N CYS A 76 -1.35 12.99 -10.78
CA CYS A 76 -1.04 11.56 -10.73
C CYS A 76 -0.36 11.02 -11.99
N CYS A 77 -0.18 11.85 -13.03
CA CYS A 77 0.37 11.45 -14.34
C CYS A 77 -0.42 10.33 -15.06
N GLY A 78 -1.62 9.99 -14.57
CA GLY A 78 -2.54 9.06 -15.20
C GLY A 78 -3.47 9.74 -16.20
N ARG A 79 -4.43 8.99 -16.76
CA ARG A 79 -5.47 9.56 -17.62
C ARG A 79 -6.35 10.54 -16.82
N ALA A 80 -6.61 11.72 -17.37
CA ALA A 80 -7.41 12.79 -16.75
C ALA A 80 -8.92 12.52 -16.82
N ASN A 81 -9.35 11.28 -16.55
CA ASN A 81 -10.76 10.92 -16.46
C ASN A 81 -11.35 11.23 -15.07
N HIS A 82 -10.71 12.14 -14.31
CA HIS A 82 -11.11 12.49 -12.96
C HIS A 82 -10.82 13.96 -12.67
N HIS A 83 -11.66 14.56 -11.81
CA HIS A 83 -11.46 15.92 -11.35
C HIS A 83 -10.22 16.00 -10.42
N PRO A 84 -9.37 17.05 -10.51
CA PRO A 84 -8.19 17.18 -9.66
C PRO A 84 -8.49 17.06 -8.16
N ALA A 85 -9.59 17.67 -7.68
CA ALA A 85 -10.04 17.57 -6.29
C ALA A 85 -10.38 16.14 -5.83
N LYS A 86 -10.68 15.22 -6.76
CA LYS A 86 -10.96 13.80 -6.48
C LYS A 86 -9.74 12.92 -6.79
N CYS A 87 -8.59 13.50 -7.14
CA CYS A 87 -7.40 12.73 -7.47
C CYS A 87 -6.82 12.07 -6.21
N GLY A 88 -6.61 10.75 -6.24
CA GLY A 88 -6.00 10.01 -5.14
C GLY A 88 -4.58 10.49 -4.80
N ALA A 89 -3.85 11.06 -5.77
CA ALA A 89 -2.53 11.63 -5.55
C ALA A 89 -2.54 12.84 -4.59
N LEU A 90 -3.69 13.51 -4.41
CA LEU A 90 -3.82 14.58 -3.40
C LEU A 90 -3.55 14.08 -1.98
N ARG A 91 -3.89 12.83 -1.69
CA ARG A 91 -3.62 12.21 -0.38
C ARG A 91 -2.15 11.78 -0.23
N GLN A 92 -1.42 11.68 -1.33
CA GLN A 92 -0.06 11.17 -1.39
C GLN A 92 0.93 12.33 -1.49
N ARG A 93 1.31 12.91 -0.36
CA ARG A 93 2.20 14.08 -0.33
C ARG A 93 3.58 13.83 -0.95
N ASN A 94 4.01 12.57 -1.01
CA ASN A 94 5.29 12.13 -1.58
C ASN A 94 5.36 12.23 -3.11
N VAL A 95 4.23 12.25 -3.83
CA VAL A 95 4.23 12.32 -5.31
C VAL A 95 4.07 13.75 -5.83
N LEU A 96 3.66 14.67 -4.96
CA LEU A 96 3.42 16.06 -5.29
C LEU A 96 4.68 16.90 -5.10
N CYS A 97 4.82 17.93 -5.92
CA CYS A 97 5.90 18.89 -5.80
C CYS A 97 5.76 19.69 -4.49
N THR A 98 6.80 19.66 -3.67
CA THR A 98 6.89 20.39 -2.40
C THR A 98 7.84 21.59 -2.45
N ARG A 99 8.33 21.96 -3.64
CA ARG A 99 9.25 23.10 -3.80
C ARG A 99 8.56 24.40 -3.40
N ARG A 100 9.29 25.23 -2.65
CA ARG A 100 8.77 26.50 -2.10
C ARG A 100 8.27 27.45 -3.19
N GLU A 101 8.95 27.51 -4.32
CA GLU A 101 8.56 28.37 -5.46
C GLU A 101 7.19 28.00 -6.03
N CYS A 102 6.91 26.70 -6.14
CA CYS A 102 5.62 26.18 -6.56
C CYS A 102 4.53 26.41 -5.51
N GLY A 103 4.88 26.22 -4.23
CA GLY A 103 3.98 26.47 -3.10
C GLY A 103 3.52 27.93 -3.01
N ARG A 104 4.42 28.90 -3.23
CA ARG A 104 4.07 30.34 -3.24
C ARG A 104 3.04 30.70 -4.31
N ARG A 105 3.04 29.99 -5.44
CA ARG A 105 2.08 30.18 -6.55
C ARG A 105 0.84 29.30 -6.44
N ILE A 106 0.72 28.50 -5.37
CA ILE A 106 -0.35 27.51 -5.16
C ILE A 106 -0.44 26.54 -6.37
N ASP A 107 0.71 26.25 -6.99
CA ASP A 107 0.77 25.43 -8.19
C ASP A 107 0.92 23.95 -7.84
N LEU A 108 -0.20 23.23 -7.80
CA LEU A 108 -0.22 21.83 -7.43
C LEU A 108 0.01 20.90 -8.63
N HIS A 109 1.12 20.16 -8.59
CA HIS A 109 1.51 19.23 -9.66
C HIS A 109 2.36 18.08 -9.11
N HIS A 110 2.49 17.02 -9.90
CA HIS A 110 3.40 15.92 -9.63
C HIS A 110 4.87 16.37 -9.74
N THR A 111 5.76 15.83 -8.91
CA THR A 111 7.18 16.25 -8.86
C THR A 111 7.88 16.24 -10.23
N THR A 112 7.55 15.26 -11.07
CA THR A 112 8.14 15.10 -12.42
C THR A 112 7.60 16.07 -13.48
N MET A 113 6.58 16.87 -13.13
CA MET A 113 5.97 17.91 -13.96
C MET A 113 6.45 19.31 -13.57
N CYS A 114 7.34 19.42 -12.59
CA CYS A 114 7.87 20.70 -12.14
C CYS A 114 8.66 21.34 -13.30
N PRO A 115 8.34 22.59 -13.69
CA PRO A 115 9.05 23.26 -14.78
C PRO A 115 10.47 23.69 -14.37
N LEU A 116 10.74 23.73 -13.07
CA LEU A 116 12.04 24.06 -12.54
C LEU A 116 12.96 22.85 -12.70
N PRO A 117 14.21 23.03 -13.19
CA PRO A 117 15.15 21.94 -13.35
C PRO A 117 15.32 21.19 -12.04
N GLU A 118 15.56 19.87 -12.10
CA GLU A 118 15.91 19.12 -10.89
C GLU A 118 17.09 19.81 -10.20
N PRO A 119 17.05 20.00 -8.87
CA PRO A 119 18.18 20.54 -8.17
C PRO A 119 19.35 19.61 -8.45
N THR A 120 20.35 20.10 -9.20
CA THR A 120 21.66 19.47 -9.36
C THR A 120 22.28 19.37 -7.98
N GLY A 121 21.94 18.31 -7.25
CA GLY A 121 22.10 18.28 -5.80
C GLY A 121 21.41 17.10 -5.13
N HIS A 122 21.27 15.97 -5.81
CA HIS A 122 21.31 14.70 -5.08
C HIS A 122 22.78 14.41 -4.74
N SER A 123 23.28 15.09 -3.70
CA SER A 123 24.17 14.37 -2.78
C SER A 123 23.30 13.25 -2.24
N SER A 124 23.50 12.06 -2.78
CA SER A 124 23.21 10.83 -2.05
C SER A 124 24.04 10.93 -0.79
N ARG A 125 23.54 11.63 0.24
CA ARG A 125 24.02 11.36 1.58
C ARG A 125 23.67 9.88 1.79
N PRO A 126 24.67 9.02 2.10
CA PRO A 126 24.36 7.70 2.58
C PRO A 126 23.33 7.85 3.68
N ILE A 127 22.28 7.04 3.65
CA ILE A 127 21.45 6.84 4.82
C ILE A 127 22.42 6.20 5.82
N GLU A 128 23.01 7.01 6.69
CA GLU A 128 23.69 6.48 7.86
C GLU A 128 22.62 5.70 8.63
N PRO A 129 22.86 4.41 8.94
CA PRO A 129 21.98 3.69 9.82
C PRO A 129 22.04 4.41 11.17
N ASN A 130 21.00 5.19 11.46
CA ASN A 130 20.84 5.79 12.77
C ASN A 130 20.73 4.63 13.76
N ALA A 131 21.84 4.34 14.44
CA ALA A 131 21.94 3.45 15.58
C ALA A 131 21.14 4.06 16.74
N THR A 132 19.82 3.99 16.64
CA THR A 132 18.94 4.09 17.80
C THR A 132 18.73 2.68 18.31
N SER A 133 19.64 2.31 19.21
CA SER A 133 19.52 1.28 20.22
C SER A 133 18.06 1.07 20.65
N PHE A 134 17.42 0.02 20.13
CA PHE A 134 16.29 -0.58 20.82
C PHE A 134 16.87 -1.34 22.00
N GLN A 135 16.95 -0.68 23.15
CA GLN A 135 17.10 -1.38 24.42
C GLN A 135 15.82 -2.21 24.62
N SER A 136 15.93 -3.51 24.38
CA SER A 136 14.98 -4.51 24.84
C SER A 136 14.85 -4.37 26.36
N LYS A 137 13.74 -3.81 26.84
CA LYS A 137 13.41 -3.90 28.27
C LYS A 137 12.93 -5.34 28.55
N PRO A 138 13.42 -5.98 29.63
CA PRO A 138 13.06 -7.34 29.97
C PRO A 138 11.57 -7.44 30.37
N ASN A 139 10.98 -8.57 29.98
CA ASN A 139 9.61 -8.96 30.28
C ASN A 139 9.46 -9.13 31.79
N THR A 140 8.83 -8.18 32.48
CA THR A 140 8.42 -8.33 33.87
C THR A 140 7.15 -9.16 33.94
N GLU A 141 7.26 -10.34 34.55
CA GLU A 141 6.17 -11.23 34.92
C GLU A 141 5.03 -10.46 35.59
N THR A 142 3.84 -10.50 34.99
CA THR A 142 2.60 -10.14 35.69
C THR A 142 2.05 -11.40 36.33
N LYS A 143 2.36 -11.57 37.62
CA LYS A 143 1.53 -12.33 38.55
C LYS A 143 0.17 -11.63 38.61
N ASN A 144 -0.88 -12.29 38.11
CA ASN A 144 -2.23 -12.03 38.61
C ASN A 144 -2.60 -13.24 39.48
N HIS A 145 -2.66 -12.95 40.77
CA HIS A 145 -3.26 -13.75 41.82
C HIS A 145 -4.52 -13.00 42.24
N GLU A 146 -5.61 -13.73 42.46
CA GLU A 146 -6.90 -13.39 43.11
C GLU A 146 -7.99 -14.16 42.34
N GLU A 147 -8.88 -14.96 42.91
CA GLU A 147 -9.21 -15.41 44.26
C GLU A 147 -9.97 -16.73 44.04
N ILE A 148 -9.65 -17.78 44.80
CA ILE A 148 -10.47 -18.99 44.85
C ILE A 148 -11.33 -18.83 46.10
N ASP A 149 -12.58 -18.42 45.92
CA ASP A 149 -13.59 -18.56 46.96
C ASP A 149 -14.16 -19.98 46.91
N GLU A 150 -14.03 -20.63 48.06
CA GLU A 150 -14.69 -21.86 48.47
C GLU A 150 -16.20 -21.81 48.20
N ILE A 151 -16.75 -22.80 47.50
CA ILE A 151 -18.03 -23.40 47.89
C ILE A 151 -17.96 -24.90 47.58
N ASP A 152 -17.66 -25.68 48.61
CA ASP A 152 -17.93 -27.11 48.68
C ASP A 152 -19.28 -27.32 49.39
N GLU A 153 -19.92 -28.45 49.08
CA GLU A 153 -21.10 -29.06 49.71
C GLU A 153 -22.52 -28.50 49.45
N MET A 154 -23.27 -29.21 48.59
CA MET A 154 -24.55 -29.79 49.00
C MET A 154 -24.88 -31.04 48.16
N ILE A 155 -24.63 -32.18 48.80
CA ILE A 155 -25.20 -33.49 48.45
C ILE A 155 -26.70 -33.45 48.74
N ILE A 156 -27.52 -33.90 47.80
CA ILE A 156 -28.83 -34.53 48.06
C ILE A 156 -28.72 -35.97 47.63
#